data_AF-A0A2V8DCU9-F1
#
_entry.id   AF-A0A2V8DCU9-F1
#
_cell.length_a   1.000
_cell.length_b   1.000
_cell.length_c   1.000
_cell.angle_alpha   90.00
_cell.angle_beta   90.00
_cell.angle_gamma   90.00
#
_symmetry.space_group_name_H-M   'P 1'
#
loop_
_entity.id
_entity.type
_entity.pdbx_description
1 polymer ?
#
loop_
_entity_poly.entity_id
_entity_poly.type
_entity_poly.pdbx_seq_one_letter_code
_entity_poly.pdbx_strand_id
1 'polypeptide(L)'
;MSANQLALWYLAASVLFILALKGLSSPVLARRGNLFGMIGMAIAVLVTLAITKKVAFILIAAAIGGTIGALVARRVQMTQMPQLVAAM
;
A
#
# COMPACT_ATOMS: atom_id res chain seq x y z
N MET A 1 -2.70 6.34 -21.57
CA MET A 1 -3.02 4.92 -21.29
C MET A 1 -4.43 4.64 -21.79
N SER A 2 -4.65 3.53 -22.48
CA SER A 2 -6.00 3.11 -22.85
C SER A 2 -6.74 2.53 -21.65
N ALA A 3 -8.07 2.45 -21.72
CA ALA A 3 -8.90 1.87 -20.67
C ALA A 3 -8.49 0.43 -20.32
N ASN A 4 -8.17 -0.38 -21.34
CA ASN A 4 -7.74 -1.77 -21.15
C ASN A 4 -6.40 -1.86 -20.42
N GLN A 5 -5.45 -0.96 -20.71
CA GLN A 5 -4.18 -0.92 -19.99
C GLN A 5 -4.37 -0.58 -18.52
N LEU A 6 -5.23 0.40 -18.20
CA LEU A 6 -5.56 0.75 -16.82
C LEU A 6 -6.19 -0.43 -16.08
N ALA A 7 -7.15 -1.10 -16.72
CA ALA A 7 -7.80 -2.28 -16.15
C ALA A 7 -6.79 -3.41 -15.86
N LEU A 8 -5.84 -3.67 -16.76
CA LEU A 8 -4.80 -4.69 -16.57
C LEU A 8 -3.88 -4.36 -15.39
N TRP A 9 -3.46 -3.11 -15.23
CA TRP A 9 -2.63 -2.71 -14.10
C TRP A 9 -3.35 -2.81 -12.76
N TYR A 10 -4.61 -2.37 -12.68
CA TYR A 10 -5.41 -2.52 -11.47
C TYR A 10 -5.76 -3.98 -11.18
N LEU A 11 -5.95 -4.80 -12.22
CA LEU A 11 -6.12 -6.25 -12.06
C LEU A 11 -4.85 -6.89 -11.49
N ALA A 12 -3.68 -6.54 -12.02
CA ALA A 12 -2.40 -7.03 -11.48
C ALA A 12 -2.20 -6.63 -10.01
N ALA A 13 -2.50 -5.37 -9.66
CA ALA A 13 -2.45 -4.91 -8.26
C ALA A 13 -3.43 -5.69 -7.36
N SER A 14 -4.65 -5.93 -7.84
CA SER A 14 -5.68 -6.70 -7.11
C SER A 14 -5.24 -8.15 -6.85
N VAL A 15 -4.65 -8.81 -7.86
CA VAL A 15 -4.09 -10.17 -7.69
C VAL A 15 -2.97 -10.18 -6.64
N LEU A 16 -2.08 -9.18 -6.65
CA LEU A 16 -1.03 -9.08 -5.64
C LEU A 16 -1.58 -8.88 -4.23
N PHE A 17 -2.66 -8.11 -4.04
CA PHE A 17 -3.31 -7.97 -2.74
C PHE A 17 -3.94 -9.28 -2.27
N ILE A 18 -4.57 -10.05 -3.15
CA ILE A 18 -5.09 -11.39 -2.81
C ILE A 18 -3.96 -12.31 -2.36
N LEU A 19 -2.83 -12.31 -3.09
CA LEU A 19 -1.65 -13.09 -2.71
C LEU A 19 -1.00 -12.61 -1.41
N ALA A 20 -1.05 -11.31 -1.12
CA ALA A 20 -0.57 -10.73 0.13
C ALA A 20 -1.37 -11.25 1.33
N LEU A 21 -2.70 -11.19 1.27
CA LEU A 21 -3.59 -11.70 2.30
C LEU A 21 -3.39 -13.20 2.52
N LYS A 22 -3.31 -13.99 1.44
CA LYS A 22 -3.02 -15.43 1.52
C LYS A 22 -1.66 -15.70 2.18
N GLY A 23 -0.64 -14.91 1.86
CA GLY A 23 0.71 -15.07 2.43
C GLY A 23 0.75 -14.71 3.93
N LEU A 24 -0.01 -13.70 4.35
CA LEU A 24 -0.09 -13.27 5.75
C LEU A 24 -0.80 -14.28 6.65
N SER A 25 -1.61 -15.20 6.10
CA SER A 25 -2.27 -16.27 6.86
C SER A 25 -1.34 -17.40 7.32
N SER A 26 -0.05 -17.41 6.92
CA SER A 26 0.93 -18.40 7.38
C SER A 26 2.23 -17.72 7.83
N PRO A 27 2.77 -18.05 9.03
CA PRO A 27 4.02 -17.48 9.52
C PRO A 27 5.21 -17.70 8.56
N VAL A 28 5.24 -18.84 7.87
CA VAL A 28 6.32 -19.20 6.92
C VAL A 28 6.31 -18.27 5.70
N LEU A 29 5.12 -17.85 5.25
CA LEU A 29 4.94 -17.02 4.06
C LEU A 29 4.72 -15.53 4.37
N ALA A 30 4.57 -15.14 5.64
CA ALA A 30 4.17 -13.79 6.05
C ALA A 30 5.06 -12.69 5.45
N ARG A 31 6.39 -12.87 5.46
CA ARG A 31 7.33 -11.90 4.85
C ARG A 31 7.11 -11.72 3.35
N ARG A 32 6.86 -12.81 2.63
CA ARG A 32 6.58 -12.80 1.19
C ARG A 32 5.20 -12.19 0.90
N GLY A 33 4.21 -12.50 1.73
CA GLY A 33 2.88 -11.89 1.68
C GLY A 33 2.95 -10.37 1.81
N ASN A 34 3.69 -9.86 2.80
CA ASN A 34 3.88 -8.42 2.97
C ASN A 34 4.56 -7.77 1.75
N LEU A 35 5.56 -8.43 1.16
CA LEU A 35 6.22 -7.93 -0.06
C LEU A 35 5.24 -7.81 -1.24
N PHE A 36 4.37 -8.80 -1.45
CA PHE A 36 3.33 -8.70 -2.49
C PHE A 36 2.38 -7.53 -2.26
N GLY A 37 2.00 -7.28 -1.00
CA GLY A 37 1.17 -6.12 -0.63
C GLY A 37 1.86 -4.79 -0.95
N MET A 38 3.15 -4.66 -0.62
CA MET A 38 3.92 -3.46 -0.95
C MET A 38 4.05 -3.23 -2.46
N ILE A 39 4.31 -4.28 -3.25
CA ILE A 39 4.39 -4.17 -4.72
C ILE A 39 3.02 -3.81 -5.31
N GLY A 40 1.94 -4.46 -4.85
CA GLY A 40 0.58 -4.16 -5.30
C GLY A 40 0.19 -2.71 -5.04
N MET A 41 0.49 -2.20 -3.84
CA MET A 41 0.26 -0.79 -3.49
C MET A 41 1.09 0.16 -4.35
N ALA A 42 2.37 -0.15 -4.61
CA ALA A 42 3.22 0.67 -5.48
C ALA A 42 2.66 0.77 -6.91
N ILE A 43 2.21 -0.34 -7.49
CA ILE A 43 1.57 -0.35 -8.82
C ILE A 43 0.33 0.53 -8.82
N ALA A 44 -0.57 0.35 -7.85
CA ALA A 44 -1.82 1.12 -7.78
C ALA A 44 -1.57 2.62 -7.67
N VAL A 45 -0.62 3.04 -6.82
CA VAL A 45 -0.23 4.45 -6.66
C VAL A 45 0.38 5.00 -7.95
N LEU A 46 1.33 4.30 -8.57
CA LEU A 46 1.99 4.77 -9.80
C LEU A 46 1.01 4.94 -10.97
N VAL A 47 0.08 4.00 -11.14
CA VAL A 47 -0.96 4.07 -12.18
C VAL A 47 -1.89 5.26 -11.92
N THR A 48 -2.28 5.48 -10.68
CA THR A 48 -3.13 6.62 -10.28
C THR A 48 -2.42 7.96 -10.53
N LEU A 49 -1.12 8.04 -10.21
CA LEU A 49 -0.31 9.24 -10.47
C LEU A 49 -0.14 9.50 -11.98
N ALA A 50 -0.01 8.46 -12.79
CA ALA A 50 0.17 8.58 -14.25
C ALA A 50 -1.06 9.15 -14.98
N ILE A 51 -2.26 9.04 -14.40
CA ILE A 51 -3.50 9.55 -15.01
C ILE A 51 -4.00 10.86 -14.40
N THR A 52 -3.47 11.26 -13.24
CA THR A 52 -3.96 12.43 -12.50
C THR A 52 -3.23 13.70 -12.91
N LYS A 53 -3.96 14.83 -12.99
CA LYS A 53 -3.39 16.12 -13.39
C LYS A 53 -2.67 16.86 -12.25
N LYS A 54 -3.10 16.68 -11.00
CA LYS A 54 -2.59 17.40 -9.82
C LYS A 54 -1.53 16.61 -9.04
N VAL A 55 -0.53 16.08 -9.75
CA VAL A 55 0.50 15.19 -9.18
C VAL A 55 1.27 15.85 -8.02
N ALA A 56 1.65 17.12 -8.15
CA ALA A 56 2.43 17.81 -7.12
C ALA A 56 1.71 17.86 -5.75
N PHE A 57 0.42 18.20 -5.74
CA PHE A 57 -0.37 18.23 -4.50
C PHE A 57 -0.52 16.83 -3.88
N ILE A 58 -0.73 15.80 -4.71
CA ILE A 58 -0.85 14.42 -4.24
C ILE A 58 0.47 13.94 -3.63
N LEU A 59 1.60 14.22 -4.27
CA LEU A 59 2.91 13.83 -3.75
C LEU A 59 3.23 14.55 -2.44
N ILE A 60 2.89 15.83 -2.30
CA ILE A 60 3.06 16.57 -1.04
C ILE A 60 2.19 15.96 0.06
N ALA A 61 0.91 15.72 -0.21
CA ALA A 61 0.00 15.11 0.76
C ALA A 61 0.45 13.69 1.16
N ALA A 62 0.86 12.88 0.18
CA ALA A 62 1.37 11.53 0.40
C ALA A 62 2.68 11.54 1.19
N ALA A 63 3.59 12.49 0.92
CA ALA A 63 4.84 12.64 1.65
C ALA A 63 4.57 13.02 3.12
N ILE A 64 3.67 13.97 3.37
CA ILE A 64 3.28 14.37 4.72
C ILE A 64 2.64 13.19 5.47
N GLY A 65 1.59 12.59 4.90
CA GLY A 65 0.88 11.47 5.53
C GLY A 65 1.76 10.24 5.72
N GLY A 66 2.55 9.88 4.71
CA GLY A 66 3.49 8.76 4.76
C GLY A 66 4.61 8.96 5.78
N THR A 67 5.14 10.18 5.90
CA THR A 67 6.17 10.49 6.91
C THR A 67 5.60 10.42 8.32
N ILE A 68 4.44 11.03 8.57
CA ILE A 68 3.76 10.98 9.87
C ILE A 68 3.45 9.53 10.23
N GLY A 69 2.85 8.76 9.32
CA GLY A 69 2.53 7.35 9.53
C GLY A 69 3.78 6.51 9.84
N ALA A 70 4.87 6.72 9.11
CA ALA A 70 6.13 6.00 9.36
C ALA A 70 6.76 6.36 10.71
N LEU A 71 6.69 7.62 11.13
CA LEU A 71 7.21 8.06 12.43
C LEU A 71 6.39 7.47 13.58
N VAL A 72 5.05 7.51 13.48
CA VAL A 72 4.15 6.94 14.49
C VAL A 72 4.36 5.43 14.59
N ALA A 73 4.34 4.71 13.46
CA ALA A 73 4.52 3.26 13.43
C ALA A 73 5.85 2.78 14.03
N ARG A 74 6.91 3.60 13.94
CA ARG A 74 8.23 3.29 14.53
C ARG A 74 8.33 3.57 16.02
N ARG A 75 7.48 4.45 16.58
CA ARG A 75 7.58 4.90 17.98
C ARG A 75 6.58 4.21 18.91
N VAL A 76 5.51 3.61 18.38
CA VAL A 76 4.48 2.94 19.17
C VAL A 76 5.01 1.63 19.76
N GLN A 77 4.67 1.36 21.02
CA GLN A 77 5.02 0.12 21.69
C GLN A 77 4.21 -1.05 21.12
N MET A 78 4.80 -2.25 21.03
CA MET A 78 4.13 -3.45 20.52
C MET A 78 2.86 -3.82 21.34
N THR A 79 2.79 -3.41 22.60
CA THR A 79 1.63 -3.57 23.48
C THR A 79 0.43 -2.71 23.07
N GLN A 80 0.68 -1.61 22.34
CA GLN A 80 -0.34 -0.67 21.88
C GLN A 80 -0.67 -0.83 20.39
N MET A 81 -0.26 -1.95 19.78
CA MET A 81 -0.61 -2.27 18.40
C MET A 81 -2.12 -2.26 18.13
N PRO A 82 -3.01 -2.80 19.01
CA PRO A 82 -4.46 -2.74 18.76
C PRO A 82 -5.01 -1.31 18.65
N GLN A 83 -4.53 -0.38 19.47
CA GLN A 83 -4.97 1.02 19.47
C GLN A 83 -4.46 1.76 18.24
N LEU A 84 -3.23 1.48 17.80
CA LEU A 84 -2.69 2.04 16.57
C LEU A 84 -3.54 1.61 15.37
N VAL A 85 -3.90 0.32 15.27
CA VAL A 85 -4.76 -0.17 14.17
C VAL A 85 -6.15 0.48 14.20
N ALA A 86 -6.72 0.71 15.37
CA ALA A 86 -8.02 1.37 15.51
C ALA A 86 -7.99 2.87 15.13
N ALA A 87 -6.82 3.51 15.19
CA ALA A 87 -6.64 4.91 14.83
C ALA A 87 -6.38 5.14 13.33
N MET A 88 -6.11 4.07 12.56
CA MET A 88 -5.85 4.12 11.11
C MET A 88 -7.11 3.80 10.31
#